data_AF-F6WEV0-F1
#
_entry.id   AF-F6WEV0-F1
#
_cell.length_a   1.000
_cell.length_b   1.000
_cell.length_c   1.000
_cell.angle_alpha   90.00
_cell.angle_beta   90.00
_cell.angle_gamma   90.00
#
_symmetry.space_group_name_H-M   'P 1'
#
loop_
_entity.id
_entity.type
_entity.pdbx_description
1 polymer ?
#
loop_
_entity_poly.entity_id
_entity_poly.type
_entity_poly.pdbx_seq_one_letter_code
_entity_poly.pdbx_strand_id
1 'polypeptide(L)'
;MRVKEINSLKDRIHELKTVIKFQEKSRLLQSKSFEERTDQNKDVISVLQNNVRHFHQDWIVARKYDEWTIARACRKDLPLKLATSRSTVEVAREKLRKYVFDRVNVHNVMLHLVRQRGERLENMQSELENLLSQQNSTKEELQQLQIIRQLENNIEKTMIKINTSQNLYSLYVRLLDYLKKELTYYPPQLDKLQNMVLLFQKDLSNMSEMTHDAMKMTEVNMSEMETAFVAERKTREQKLTQQKKMIEKIHSTGSERHRRGRRDMEFSSTLVTPEPQKGRMQEVSQADIEYQADVTYIVDSVKNAVQCSHLWDIAGRFLAQKNTQENLLQQTKEYEQKRKELEALLQKLDLERALLKFHQNPNVNRYRRG
;
A
#
# COMPACT_ATOMS: atom_id res chain seq x y z
N MET A 1 102.95 -65.81 129.18
CA MET A 1 102.25 -65.36 127.96
C MET A 1 100.91 -66.06 127.74
N ARG A 2 100.80 -67.39 127.90
CA ARG A 2 99.55 -68.17 127.64
C ARG A 2 98.25 -67.75 128.36
N VAL A 3 98.29 -67.20 129.58
CA VAL A 3 97.06 -66.84 130.34
C VAL A 3 96.43 -65.52 129.85
N LYS A 4 97.25 -64.56 129.36
CA LYS A 4 96.74 -63.30 128.80
C LYS A 4 96.07 -63.50 127.44
N GLU A 5 96.58 -64.42 126.62
CA GLU A 5 95.98 -64.78 125.33
C GLU A 5 94.63 -65.48 125.48
N ILE A 6 94.46 -66.36 126.48
CA ILE A 6 93.18 -67.03 126.74
C ILE A 6 92.11 -66.06 127.25
N ASN A 7 92.49 -65.11 128.11
CA ASN A 7 91.56 -64.06 128.56
C ASN A 7 91.20 -63.09 127.42
N SER A 8 92.19 -62.69 126.60
CA SER A 8 91.95 -61.90 125.39
C SER A 8 91.05 -62.63 124.37
N LEU A 9 91.20 -63.96 124.22
CA LEU A 9 90.31 -64.77 123.38
C LEU A 9 88.89 -64.85 123.95
N LYS A 10 88.73 -64.99 125.27
CA LYS A 10 87.41 -65.00 125.92
C LYS A 10 86.69 -63.66 125.76
N ASP A 11 87.40 -62.55 125.90
CA ASP A 11 86.87 -61.21 125.67
C ASP A 11 86.48 -61.03 124.19
N ARG A 12 87.34 -61.51 123.27
CA ARG A 12 87.04 -61.50 121.82
C ARG A 12 85.83 -62.36 121.45
N ILE A 13 85.66 -63.52 122.09
CA ILE A 13 84.48 -64.38 121.91
C ILE A 13 83.23 -63.70 122.49
N HIS A 14 83.36 -62.99 123.62
CA HIS A 14 82.24 -62.23 124.18
C HIS A 14 81.83 -61.06 123.28
N GLU A 15 82.79 -60.30 122.75
CA GLU A 15 82.57 -59.27 121.73
C GLU A 15 81.91 -59.83 120.47
N LEU A 16 82.40 -60.94 119.93
CA LEU A 16 81.79 -61.57 118.75
C LEU A 16 80.36 -62.02 119.06
N LYS A 17 80.08 -62.55 120.25
CA LYS A 17 78.72 -62.91 120.68
C LYS A 17 77.81 -61.69 120.84
N THR A 18 78.29 -60.55 121.33
CA THR A 18 77.49 -59.33 121.43
C THR A 18 77.24 -58.70 120.06
N VAL A 19 78.24 -58.71 119.17
CA VAL A 19 78.09 -58.27 117.77
C VAL A 19 77.09 -59.16 117.03
N ILE A 20 77.16 -60.48 117.17
CA ILE A 20 76.20 -61.41 116.56
C ILE A 20 74.78 -61.13 117.08
N LYS A 21 74.59 -60.99 118.40
CA LYS A 21 73.29 -60.64 118.99
C LYS A 21 72.75 -59.29 118.47
N PHE A 22 73.63 -58.31 118.30
CA PHE A 22 73.24 -57.01 117.75
C PHE A 22 72.88 -57.10 116.26
N GLN A 23 73.64 -57.86 115.47
CA GLN A 23 73.33 -58.12 114.06
C GLN A 23 72.03 -58.90 113.89
N GLU A 24 71.76 -59.89 114.73
CA GLU A 24 70.49 -60.62 114.76
C GLU A 24 69.33 -59.70 115.12
N LYS A 25 69.48 -58.86 116.16
CA LYS A 25 68.48 -57.87 116.54
C LYS A 25 68.24 -56.83 115.44
N SER A 26 69.29 -56.36 114.78
CA SER A 26 69.20 -55.42 113.65
C SER A 26 68.47 -56.04 112.45
N ARG A 27 68.77 -57.31 112.13
CA ARG A 27 68.09 -58.06 111.07
C ARG A 27 66.61 -58.26 111.36
N LEU A 28 66.25 -58.57 112.61
CA LEU A 28 64.85 -58.68 113.04
C LEU A 28 64.10 -57.34 112.92
N LEU A 29 64.72 -56.24 113.38
CA LEU A 29 64.12 -54.91 113.25
C LEU A 29 63.98 -54.47 111.79
N GLN A 30 64.96 -54.75 110.93
CA GLN A 30 64.87 -54.48 109.49
C GLN A 30 63.75 -55.31 108.85
N SER A 31 63.68 -56.61 109.13
CA SER A 31 62.61 -57.48 108.63
C SER A 31 61.24 -56.97 109.05
N LYS A 32 61.08 -56.58 110.33
CA LYS A 32 59.84 -55.99 110.84
C LYS A 32 59.51 -54.66 110.16
N SER A 33 60.48 -53.79 109.95
CA SER A 33 60.27 -52.51 109.25
C SER A 33 59.90 -52.71 107.77
N PHE A 34 60.48 -53.71 107.09
CA PHE A 34 60.09 -54.07 105.73
C PHE A 34 58.68 -54.66 105.68
N GLU A 35 58.31 -55.49 106.64
CA GLU A 35 56.96 -56.06 106.78
C GLU A 35 55.93 -54.94 107.01
N GLU A 36 56.16 -54.04 107.97
CA GLU A 36 55.31 -52.87 108.23
C GLU A 36 55.15 -51.96 106.99
N ARG A 37 56.24 -51.69 106.24
CA ARG A 37 56.17 -50.93 104.99
C ARG A 37 55.41 -51.68 103.90
N THR A 38 55.56 -52.99 103.83
CA THR A 38 54.85 -53.83 102.87
C THR A 38 53.35 -53.81 103.15
N ASP A 39 52.96 -53.88 104.42
CA ASP A 39 51.56 -53.79 104.83
C ASP A 39 50.98 -52.39 104.61
N GLN A 40 51.73 -51.32 104.93
CA GLN A 40 51.35 -49.95 104.57
C GLN A 40 51.16 -49.79 103.05
N ASN A 41 52.05 -50.38 102.23
CA ASN A 41 51.91 -50.34 100.78
C ASN A 41 50.68 -51.12 100.30
N LYS A 42 50.36 -52.27 100.91
CA LYS A 42 49.13 -53.01 100.60
C LYS A 42 47.89 -52.16 100.91
N ASP A 43 47.87 -51.46 102.03
CA ASP A 43 46.78 -50.57 102.41
C ASP A 43 46.61 -49.42 101.41
N VAL A 44 47.71 -48.76 101.03
CA VAL A 44 47.70 -47.68 100.02
C VAL A 44 47.21 -48.20 98.66
N ILE A 45 47.68 -49.37 98.22
CA ILE A 45 47.24 -49.99 96.96
C ILE A 45 45.74 -50.30 97.01
N SER A 46 45.24 -50.83 98.13
CA SER A 46 43.81 -51.11 98.33
C SER A 46 42.97 -49.83 98.21
N VAL A 47 43.41 -48.73 98.83
CA VAL A 47 42.75 -47.42 98.72
C VAL A 47 42.77 -46.90 97.28
N LEU A 48 43.91 -46.96 96.58
CA LEU A 48 44.00 -46.52 95.18
C LEU A 48 43.12 -47.35 94.25
N GLN A 49 43.08 -48.67 94.44
CA GLN A 49 42.19 -49.56 93.67
C GLN A 49 40.72 -49.23 93.92
N ASN A 50 40.34 -48.92 95.16
CA ASN A 50 39.00 -48.44 95.50
C ASN A 50 38.68 -47.12 94.80
N ASN A 51 39.59 -46.16 94.83
CA ASN A 51 39.41 -44.86 94.16
C ASN A 51 39.27 -45.02 92.64
N VAL A 52 40.11 -45.84 92.01
CA VAL A 52 40.00 -46.12 90.56
C VAL A 52 38.66 -46.76 90.21
N ARG A 53 38.17 -47.70 91.03
CA ARG A 53 36.84 -48.28 90.84
C ARG A 53 35.73 -47.24 90.98
N HIS A 54 35.83 -46.36 91.97
CA HIS A 54 34.86 -45.27 92.16
C HIS A 54 34.86 -44.31 90.97
N PHE A 55 36.03 -43.80 90.55
CA PHE A 55 36.13 -42.90 89.40
C PHE A 55 35.65 -43.55 88.10
N HIS A 56 35.90 -44.84 87.91
CA HIS A 56 35.38 -45.57 86.75
C HIS A 56 33.85 -45.63 86.77
N GLN A 57 33.25 -45.86 87.94
CA GLN A 57 31.80 -45.87 88.10
C GLN A 57 31.20 -44.47 87.84
N ASP A 58 31.80 -43.42 88.39
CA ASP A 58 31.39 -42.03 88.17
C ASP A 58 31.46 -41.67 86.67
N TRP A 59 32.54 -42.09 86.00
CA TRP A 59 32.71 -41.88 84.56
C TRP A 59 31.63 -42.60 83.73
N ILE A 60 31.27 -43.84 84.09
CA ILE A 60 30.18 -44.57 83.42
C ILE A 60 28.85 -43.81 83.58
N VAL A 61 28.56 -43.31 84.78
CA VAL A 61 27.32 -42.57 85.06
C VAL A 61 27.29 -41.26 84.27
N ALA A 62 28.38 -40.48 84.31
CA ALA A 62 28.51 -39.25 83.54
C ALA A 62 28.34 -39.48 82.04
N ARG A 63 28.99 -40.51 81.50
CA ARG A 63 28.87 -40.88 80.08
C ARG A 63 27.43 -41.27 79.70
N LYS A 64 26.73 -42.05 80.52
CA LYS A 64 25.32 -42.40 80.28
C LYS A 64 24.42 -41.17 80.31
N TYR A 65 24.69 -40.22 81.19
CA TYR A 65 23.96 -38.96 81.27
C TYR A 65 24.17 -38.12 80.01
N ASP A 66 25.41 -38.03 79.52
CA ASP A 66 25.76 -37.36 78.27
C ASP A 66 25.05 -38.01 77.07
N GLU A 67 25.13 -39.34 76.95
CA GLU A 67 24.47 -40.12 75.90
C GLU A 67 22.95 -39.89 75.90
N TRP A 68 22.31 -39.89 77.08
CA TRP A 68 20.87 -39.63 77.22
C TRP A 68 20.50 -38.19 76.85
N THR A 69 21.26 -37.21 77.33
CA THR A 69 21.02 -35.79 77.09
C THR A 69 21.14 -35.47 75.60
N ILE A 70 22.18 -35.99 74.94
CA ILE A 70 22.40 -35.85 73.50
C ILE A 70 21.29 -36.54 72.70
N ALA A 71 20.90 -37.77 73.08
CA ALA A 71 19.84 -38.50 72.42
C ALA A 71 18.47 -37.77 72.52
N ARG A 72 18.18 -37.17 73.67
CA ARG A 72 16.98 -36.35 73.88
C ARG A 72 17.00 -35.09 73.01
N ALA A 73 18.15 -34.42 72.91
CA ALA A 73 18.31 -33.19 72.13
C ALA A 73 18.20 -33.44 70.61
N CYS A 74 18.78 -34.52 70.10
CA CYS A 74 18.77 -34.84 68.65
C CYS A 74 17.40 -35.37 68.15
N ARG A 75 16.44 -35.66 69.04
CA ARG A 75 15.10 -36.17 68.71
C ARG A 75 15.14 -37.30 67.65
N LYS A 76 14.46 -37.10 66.51
CA LYS A 76 14.33 -38.06 65.39
C LYS A 76 15.43 -37.93 64.34
N ASP A 77 16.36 -36.97 64.48
CA ASP A 77 17.45 -36.76 63.51
C ASP A 77 18.56 -37.79 63.73
N LEU A 78 18.40 -38.94 63.08
CA LEU A 78 19.27 -40.11 63.21
C LEU A 78 20.73 -39.82 62.80
N PRO A 79 21.01 -39.15 61.66
CA PRO A 79 22.37 -38.76 61.29
C PRO A 79 23.07 -37.91 62.36
N LEU A 80 22.36 -36.90 62.88
CA LEU A 80 22.90 -35.96 63.87
C LEU A 80 23.17 -36.65 65.22
N LYS A 81 22.28 -37.58 65.61
CA LYS A 81 22.43 -38.44 66.79
C LYS A 81 23.64 -39.36 66.67
N LEU A 82 23.86 -39.99 65.52
CA LEU A 82 25.01 -40.87 65.30
C LEU A 82 26.33 -40.09 65.38
N ALA A 83 26.40 -38.90 64.77
CA ALA A 83 27.59 -38.04 64.77
C ALA A 83 27.99 -37.48 66.15
N THR A 84 27.06 -37.44 67.11
CA THR A 84 27.26 -36.89 68.47
C THR A 84 27.29 -37.96 69.57
N SER A 85 26.90 -39.21 69.26
CA SER A 85 26.73 -40.32 70.22
C SER A 85 27.91 -40.66 71.14
N ARG A 86 29.15 -40.31 70.75
CA ARG A 86 30.38 -40.57 71.53
C ARG A 86 31.05 -39.29 72.06
N SER A 87 30.36 -38.16 71.96
CA SER A 87 30.88 -36.85 72.38
C SER A 87 30.38 -36.50 73.78
N THR A 88 31.12 -35.66 74.51
CA THR A 88 30.55 -35.00 75.70
C THR A 88 29.48 -34.00 75.27
N VAL A 89 28.63 -33.60 76.22
CA VAL A 89 27.52 -32.66 75.95
C VAL A 89 28.02 -31.33 75.35
N GLU A 90 29.17 -30.82 75.77
CA GLU A 90 29.73 -29.56 75.28
C GLU A 90 30.14 -29.66 73.80
N VAL A 91 30.81 -30.75 73.43
CA VAL A 91 31.25 -31.00 72.05
C VAL A 91 30.04 -31.23 71.15
N ALA A 92 29.03 -31.96 71.64
CA ALA A 92 27.79 -32.16 70.91
C ALA A 92 27.04 -30.83 70.71
N ARG A 93 26.98 -29.98 71.74
CA ARG A 93 26.36 -28.65 71.68
C ARG A 93 27.00 -27.76 70.63
N GLU A 94 28.33 -27.74 70.56
CA GLU A 94 29.04 -26.91 69.57
C GLU A 94 28.85 -27.43 68.14
N LYS A 95 28.91 -28.75 67.93
CA LYS A 95 28.59 -29.36 66.63
C LYS A 95 27.17 -29.05 66.17
N LEU A 96 26.20 -29.12 67.09
CA LEU A 96 24.80 -28.78 66.83
C LEU A 96 24.64 -27.30 66.50
N ARG A 97 25.29 -26.42 67.24
CA ARG A 97 25.27 -24.97 66.99
C ARG A 97 25.79 -24.65 65.60
N LYS A 98 26.93 -25.23 65.21
CA LYS A 98 27.49 -25.07 63.87
C LYS A 98 26.53 -25.61 62.79
N TYR A 99 25.98 -26.80 62.99
CA TYR A 99 25.02 -27.38 62.03
C TYR A 99 23.79 -26.49 61.83
N VAL A 100 23.21 -25.96 62.90
CA VAL A 100 22.07 -25.03 62.82
C VAL A 100 22.48 -23.75 62.08
N PHE A 101 23.65 -23.20 62.38
CA PHE A 101 24.16 -22.01 61.69
C PHE A 101 24.34 -22.26 60.18
N ASP A 102 24.97 -23.37 59.80
CA ASP A 102 25.18 -23.74 58.39
C ASP A 102 23.83 -23.92 57.67
N ARG A 103 22.84 -24.56 58.31
CA ARG A 103 21.49 -24.72 57.77
C ARG A 103 20.76 -23.39 57.60
N VAL A 104 20.84 -22.49 58.57
CA VAL A 104 20.25 -21.15 58.48
C VAL A 104 20.94 -20.34 57.39
N ASN A 105 22.26 -20.43 57.24
CA ASN A 105 22.98 -19.74 56.18
C ASN A 105 22.54 -20.24 54.79
N VAL A 106 22.43 -21.56 54.59
CA VAL A 106 21.88 -22.13 53.34
C VAL A 106 20.45 -21.65 53.10
N HIS A 107 19.61 -21.62 54.14
CA HIS A 107 18.24 -21.11 54.03
C HIS A 107 18.21 -19.63 53.60
N ASN A 108 19.04 -18.78 54.20
CA ASN A 108 19.13 -17.36 53.86
C ASN A 108 19.56 -17.17 52.40
N VAL A 109 20.57 -17.90 51.94
CA VAL A 109 21.01 -17.88 50.53
C VAL A 109 19.86 -18.28 49.60
N MET A 110 19.14 -19.35 49.92
CA MET A 110 17.98 -19.79 49.13
C MET A 110 16.87 -18.75 49.13
N LEU A 111 16.59 -18.11 50.27
CA LEU A 111 15.58 -17.05 50.39
C LEU A 111 15.94 -15.84 49.51
N HIS A 112 17.21 -15.42 49.51
CA HIS A 112 17.68 -14.35 48.63
C HIS A 112 17.53 -14.72 47.15
N LEU A 113 17.87 -15.94 46.75
CA LEU A 113 17.69 -16.41 45.37
C LEU A 113 16.21 -16.45 44.95
N VAL A 114 15.31 -16.87 45.84
CA VAL A 114 13.87 -16.87 45.58
C VAL A 114 13.35 -15.45 45.39
N ARG A 115 13.77 -14.50 46.24
CA ARG A 115 13.41 -13.08 46.09
C ARG A 115 13.88 -12.50 44.75
N GLN A 116 15.15 -12.72 44.40
CA GLN A 116 15.71 -12.25 43.14
C GLN A 116 14.99 -12.84 41.92
N ARG A 117 14.61 -14.12 41.99
CA ARG A 117 13.80 -14.75 40.93
C ARG A 117 12.39 -14.18 40.88
N GLY A 118 11.79 -13.85 42.02
CA GLY A 118 10.50 -13.17 42.12
C GLY A 118 10.53 -11.81 41.45
N GLU A 119 11.50 -10.96 41.80
CA GLU A 119 11.68 -9.63 41.19
C GLU A 119 11.87 -9.73 39.67
N ARG A 120 12.65 -10.71 39.18
CA ARG A 120 12.83 -10.92 37.73
C ARG A 120 11.52 -11.34 37.05
N LEU A 121 10.72 -12.19 37.71
CA LEU A 121 9.42 -12.60 37.17
C LEU A 121 8.44 -11.44 37.11
N GLU A 122 8.38 -10.61 38.15
CA GLU A 122 7.56 -9.39 38.17
C GLU A 122 7.97 -8.44 37.04
N ASN A 123 9.28 -8.19 36.87
CA ASN A 123 9.79 -7.37 35.78
C ASN A 123 9.38 -7.92 34.40
N MET A 124 9.56 -9.23 34.17
CA MET A 124 9.15 -9.86 32.90
C MET A 124 7.63 -9.80 32.70
N GLN A 125 6.84 -9.92 33.76
CA GLN A 125 5.38 -9.78 33.68
C GLN A 125 4.98 -8.35 33.33
N SER A 126 5.60 -7.34 33.95
CA SER A 126 5.36 -5.93 33.62
C SER A 126 5.80 -5.59 32.20
N GLU A 127 6.93 -6.12 31.72
CA GLU A 127 7.34 -5.97 30.31
C GLU A 127 6.33 -6.60 29.35
N LEU A 128 5.85 -7.81 29.66
CA LEU A 128 4.83 -8.48 28.86
C LEU A 128 3.52 -7.70 28.83
N GLU A 129 3.06 -7.20 29.98
CA GLU A 129 1.86 -6.35 30.08
C GLU A 129 2.03 -5.05 29.29
N ASN A 130 3.21 -4.42 29.35
CA ASN A 130 3.53 -3.24 28.54
C ASN A 130 3.47 -3.57 27.05
N LEU A 131 4.06 -4.68 26.59
CA LEU A 131 4.01 -5.10 25.19
C LEU A 131 2.57 -5.40 24.72
N LEU A 132 1.77 -6.07 25.56
CA LEU A 132 0.36 -6.29 25.29
C LEU A 132 -0.43 -4.98 25.24
N SER A 133 -0.12 -4.01 26.10
CA SER A 133 -0.76 -2.69 26.05
C SER A 133 -0.39 -1.92 24.77
N GLN A 134 0.84 -2.09 24.26
CA GLN A 134 1.31 -1.55 22.98
C GLN A 134 0.70 -2.27 21.76
N GLN A 135 0.15 -3.47 21.92
CA GLN A 135 -0.63 -4.16 20.88
C GLN A 135 -1.91 -3.40 20.49
N ASN A 136 -2.32 -2.41 21.29
CA ASN A 136 -3.35 -1.43 20.92
C ASN A 136 -2.87 -0.40 19.86
N SER A 137 -1.67 -0.57 19.31
CA SER A 137 -1.19 0.02 18.05
C SER A 137 -2.14 -0.19 16.86
N THR A 138 -3.13 -1.08 16.99
CA THR A 138 -4.28 -1.18 16.07
C THR A 138 -4.92 0.17 15.74
N LYS A 139 -4.96 1.16 16.64
CA LYS A 139 -5.51 2.49 16.29
C LYS A 139 -4.60 3.27 15.33
N GLU A 140 -3.29 3.23 15.55
CA GLU A 140 -2.31 3.86 14.65
C GLU A 140 -2.23 3.12 13.32
N GLU A 141 -2.27 1.79 13.33
CA GLU A 141 -2.36 0.96 12.13
C GLU A 141 -3.65 1.26 11.34
N LEU A 142 -4.80 1.40 12.01
CA LEU A 142 -6.06 1.80 11.37
C LEU A 142 -5.97 3.21 10.76
N GLN A 143 -5.32 4.16 11.44
CA GLN A 143 -5.07 5.49 10.88
C GLN A 143 -4.14 5.43 9.66
N GLN A 144 -3.07 4.64 9.71
CA GLN A 144 -2.18 4.42 8.58
C GLN A 144 -2.92 3.79 7.40
N LEU A 145 -3.75 2.77 7.63
CA LEU A 145 -4.59 2.14 6.60
C LEU A 145 -5.57 3.15 5.98
N GLN A 146 -6.14 4.05 6.78
CA GLN A 146 -7.01 5.12 6.27
C GLN A 146 -6.25 6.12 5.40
N ILE A 147 -5.03 6.51 5.81
CA ILE A 147 -4.14 7.38 5.02
C ILE A 147 -3.76 6.70 3.70
N ILE A 148 -3.37 5.42 3.73
CA ILE A 148 -3.05 4.64 2.53
C ILE A 148 -4.23 4.65 1.56
N ARG A 149 -5.44 4.31 2.05
CA ARG A 149 -6.65 4.32 1.22
C ARG A 149 -6.95 5.69 0.62
N GLN A 150 -6.69 6.77 1.36
CA GLN A 150 -6.88 8.13 0.85
C GLN A 150 -5.85 8.49 -0.23
N LEU A 151 -4.59 8.07 -0.05
CA LEU A 151 -3.53 8.27 -1.03
C LEU A 151 -3.81 7.47 -2.32
N GLU A 152 -4.23 6.22 -2.21
CA GLU A 152 -4.64 5.37 -3.34
C GLU A 152 -5.75 6.04 -4.16
N ASN A 153 -6.82 6.50 -3.50
CA ASN A 153 -7.92 7.22 -4.15
C ASN A 153 -7.45 8.50 -4.85
N ASN A 154 -6.52 9.24 -4.26
CA ASN A 154 -5.98 10.47 -4.84
C ASN A 154 -5.11 10.18 -6.07
N ILE A 155 -4.31 9.11 -6.02
CA ILE A 155 -3.50 8.63 -7.14
C ILE A 155 -4.41 8.22 -8.30
N GLU A 156 -5.45 7.41 -8.03
CA GLU A 156 -6.39 6.97 -9.06
C GLU A 156 -7.13 8.15 -9.71
N LYS A 157 -7.63 9.10 -8.91
CA LYS A 157 -8.23 10.35 -9.44
C LYS A 157 -7.27 11.13 -10.32
N THR A 158 -5.99 11.21 -9.94
CA THR A 158 -4.97 11.93 -10.71
C THR A 158 -4.65 11.19 -12.01
N MET A 159 -4.58 9.86 -11.99
CA MET A 159 -4.37 9.04 -13.17
C MET A 159 -5.53 9.19 -14.17
N ILE A 160 -6.78 9.20 -13.70
CA ILE A 160 -7.95 9.48 -14.54
C ILE A 160 -7.82 10.87 -15.19
N LYS A 161 -7.48 11.91 -14.41
CA LYS A 161 -7.28 13.28 -14.94
C LYS A 161 -6.17 13.35 -15.99
N ILE A 162 -5.07 12.64 -15.79
CA ILE A 162 -3.97 12.57 -16.76
C ILE A 162 -4.47 11.92 -18.05
N ASN A 163 -5.14 10.77 -17.96
CA ASN A 163 -5.65 10.05 -19.12
C ASN A 163 -6.69 10.88 -19.90
N THR A 164 -7.61 11.56 -19.20
CA THR A 164 -8.58 12.45 -19.86
C THR A 164 -7.90 13.64 -20.54
N SER A 165 -6.87 14.21 -19.90
CA SER A 165 -6.11 15.32 -20.48
C SER A 165 -5.30 14.89 -21.70
N GLN A 166 -4.72 13.69 -21.68
CA GLN A 166 -4.02 13.10 -22.82
C GLN A 166 -4.96 12.84 -24.00
N ASN A 167 -6.16 12.32 -23.73
CA ASN A 167 -7.19 12.12 -24.76
C ASN A 167 -7.64 13.44 -25.37
N LEU A 168 -7.89 14.46 -24.54
CA LEU A 168 -8.25 15.80 -24.98
C LEU A 168 -7.14 16.42 -25.84
N TYR A 169 -5.88 16.31 -25.40
CA TYR A 169 -4.72 16.79 -26.14
C TYR A 169 -4.60 16.12 -27.50
N SER A 170 -4.71 14.79 -27.56
CA SER A 170 -4.70 14.02 -28.81
C SER A 170 -5.79 14.48 -29.77
N LEU A 171 -7.00 14.75 -29.27
CA LEU A 171 -8.09 15.31 -30.06
C LEU A 171 -7.76 16.69 -30.62
N TYR A 172 -7.23 17.60 -29.79
CA TYR A 172 -6.84 18.95 -30.24
C TYR A 172 -5.73 18.92 -31.29
N VAL A 173 -4.74 18.03 -31.13
CA VAL A 173 -3.68 17.86 -32.13
C VAL A 173 -4.25 17.37 -33.47
N ARG A 174 -5.18 16.40 -33.44
CA ARG A 174 -5.85 15.91 -34.65
C ARG A 174 -6.70 16.99 -35.32
N LEU A 175 -7.44 17.79 -34.53
CA LEU A 175 -8.23 18.90 -35.05
C LEU A 175 -7.34 19.97 -35.69
N LEU A 176 -6.21 20.30 -35.07
CA LEU A 176 -5.24 21.24 -35.62
C LEU A 176 -4.66 20.72 -36.95
N ASP A 177 -4.33 19.44 -37.04
CA ASP A 177 -3.85 18.83 -38.28
C ASP A 177 -4.91 18.89 -39.39
N TYR A 178 -6.17 18.61 -39.06
CA TYR A 178 -7.30 18.76 -39.98
C TYR A 178 -7.44 20.21 -40.49
N LEU A 179 -7.43 21.18 -39.58
CA LEU A 179 -7.54 22.60 -39.93
C LEU A 179 -6.37 23.07 -40.79
N LYS A 180 -5.15 22.59 -40.53
CA LYS A 180 -3.99 22.86 -41.39
C LYS A 180 -4.20 22.31 -42.79
N LYS A 181 -4.76 21.10 -42.93
CA LYS A 181 -5.08 20.51 -44.24
C LYS A 181 -6.14 21.32 -44.98
N GLU A 182 -7.23 21.70 -44.33
CA GLU A 182 -8.23 22.61 -44.92
C GLU A 182 -7.60 23.95 -45.34
N LEU A 183 -6.74 24.51 -44.50
CA LEU A 183 -6.06 25.76 -44.79
C LEU A 183 -5.16 25.67 -46.04
N THR A 184 -4.57 24.50 -46.33
CA THR A 184 -3.79 24.34 -47.58
C THR A 184 -4.64 24.34 -48.84
N TYR A 185 -5.95 24.07 -48.74
CA TYR A 185 -6.85 24.02 -49.89
C TYR A 185 -7.39 25.40 -50.31
N TYR A 186 -7.53 26.34 -49.37
CA TYR A 186 -8.09 27.66 -49.65
C TYR A 186 -7.21 28.57 -50.55
N PRO A 187 -5.88 28.71 -50.36
CA PRO A 187 -5.08 29.62 -51.17
C PRO A 187 -5.12 29.32 -52.68
N PRO A 188 -4.98 28.06 -53.15
CA PRO A 188 -5.12 27.76 -54.57
C PRO A 188 -6.50 28.10 -55.16
N GLN A 189 -7.58 27.97 -54.36
CA GLN A 189 -8.91 28.37 -54.80
C GLN A 189 -9.04 29.88 -54.89
N LEU A 190 -8.48 30.60 -53.93
CA LEU A 190 -8.45 32.05 -53.94
C LEU A 190 -7.63 32.58 -55.14
N ASP A 191 -6.48 31.97 -55.42
CA ASP A 191 -5.66 32.29 -56.60
C ASP A 191 -6.43 32.07 -57.91
N LYS A 192 -7.21 30.99 -58.00
CA LYS A 192 -8.09 30.74 -59.16
C LYS A 192 -9.12 31.85 -59.32
N LEU A 193 -9.83 32.22 -58.24
CA LEU A 193 -10.79 33.32 -58.30
C LEU A 193 -10.12 34.65 -58.66
N GLN A 194 -8.97 34.95 -58.06
CA GLN A 194 -8.19 36.16 -58.33
C GLN A 194 -7.80 36.25 -59.82
N ASN A 195 -7.32 35.14 -60.39
CA ASN A 195 -6.98 35.07 -61.81
C ASN A 195 -8.20 35.26 -62.72
N MET A 196 -9.37 34.70 -62.37
CA MET A 196 -10.60 34.92 -63.11
C MET A 196 -11.04 36.39 -63.09
N VAL A 197 -10.91 37.05 -61.94
CA VAL A 197 -11.21 38.49 -61.82
C VAL A 197 -10.27 39.31 -62.70
N LEU A 198 -8.96 39.00 -62.70
CA LEU A 198 -7.99 39.69 -63.56
C LEU A 198 -8.30 39.51 -65.06
N LEU A 199 -8.73 38.31 -65.46
CA LEU A 199 -9.17 38.04 -66.84
C LEU A 199 -10.40 38.90 -67.20
N PHE A 200 -11.43 38.90 -66.35
CA PHE A 200 -12.62 39.72 -66.58
C PHE A 200 -12.31 41.22 -66.61
N GLN A 201 -11.40 41.71 -65.75
CA GLN A 201 -10.95 43.11 -65.79
C GLN A 201 -10.24 43.43 -67.10
N LYS A 202 -9.38 42.53 -67.60
CA LYS A 202 -8.71 42.69 -68.88
C LYS A 202 -9.70 42.70 -70.03
N ASP A 203 -10.67 41.78 -70.04
CA ASP A 203 -11.70 41.72 -71.08
C ASP A 203 -12.56 42.99 -71.10
N LEU A 204 -12.94 43.50 -69.93
CA LEU A 204 -13.66 44.78 -69.82
C LEU A 204 -12.82 45.95 -70.34
N SER A 205 -11.51 46.00 -70.03
CA SER A 205 -10.60 47.02 -70.55
C SER A 205 -10.51 46.95 -72.08
N ASN A 206 -10.31 45.77 -72.65
CA ASN A 206 -10.26 45.55 -74.10
C ASN A 206 -11.56 45.99 -74.78
N MET A 207 -12.72 45.64 -74.20
CA MET A 207 -14.03 46.06 -74.71
C MET A 207 -14.20 47.59 -74.64
N SER A 208 -13.74 48.23 -73.55
CA SER A 208 -13.75 49.68 -73.42
C SER A 208 -12.89 50.35 -74.49
N GLU A 209 -11.67 49.85 -74.73
CA GLU A 209 -10.80 50.33 -75.80
C GLU A 209 -11.45 50.16 -77.18
N MET A 210 -12.03 48.99 -77.47
CA MET A 210 -12.77 48.75 -78.71
C MET A 210 -13.95 49.71 -78.89
N THR A 211 -14.73 49.99 -77.84
CA THR A 211 -15.85 50.95 -77.92
C THR A 211 -15.36 52.36 -78.16
N HIS A 212 -14.25 52.77 -77.53
CA HIS A 212 -13.64 54.09 -77.73
C HIS A 212 -13.10 54.26 -79.14
N ASP A 213 -12.42 53.24 -79.68
CA ASP A 213 -11.94 53.24 -81.06
C ASP A 213 -13.09 53.26 -82.06
N ALA A 214 -14.15 52.48 -81.83
CA ALA A 214 -15.36 52.52 -82.65
C ALA A 214 -16.01 53.91 -82.63
N MET A 215 -16.13 54.54 -81.45
CA MET A 215 -16.64 55.91 -81.31
C MET A 215 -15.79 56.90 -82.10
N LYS A 216 -14.46 56.89 -81.94
CA LYS A 216 -13.55 57.74 -82.71
C LYS A 216 -13.69 57.52 -84.21
N MET A 217 -13.76 56.27 -84.68
CA MET A 217 -13.94 55.96 -86.10
C MET A 217 -15.28 56.50 -86.62
N THR A 218 -16.35 56.42 -85.84
CA THR A 218 -17.63 57.04 -86.21
C THR A 218 -17.57 58.56 -86.21
N GLU A 219 -16.89 59.19 -85.26
CA GLU A 219 -16.69 60.65 -85.22
C GLU A 219 -15.89 61.14 -86.43
N VAL A 220 -14.79 60.46 -86.76
CA VAL A 220 -13.96 60.76 -87.94
C VAL A 220 -14.78 60.59 -89.21
N ASN A 221 -15.48 59.46 -89.38
CA ASN A 221 -16.32 59.22 -90.56
C ASN A 221 -17.45 60.26 -90.68
N MET A 222 -18.10 60.63 -89.58
CA MET A 222 -19.14 61.67 -89.58
C MET A 222 -18.54 63.03 -89.97
N SER A 223 -17.37 63.40 -89.44
CA SER A 223 -16.68 64.64 -89.81
C SER A 223 -16.24 64.65 -91.28
N GLU A 224 -15.70 63.53 -91.79
CA GLU A 224 -15.35 63.37 -93.20
C GLU A 224 -16.59 63.44 -94.11
N MET A 225 -17.69 62.79 -93.71
CA MET A 225 -18.96 62.85 -94.45
C MET A 225 -19.55 64.27 -94.44
N GLU A 226 -19.50 64.97 -93.32
CA GLU A 226 -19.93 66.36 -93.20
C GLU A 226 -19.08 67.28 -94.09
N THR A 227 -17.75 67.16 -94.05
CA THR A 227 -16.86 67.98 -94.90
C THR A 227 -17.05 67.68 -96.38
N ALA A 228 -17.24 66.41 -96.77
CA ALA A 228 -17.57 66.01 -98.13
C ALA A 228 -18.93 66.56 -98.57
N PHE A 229 -19.95 66.48 -97.72
CA PHE A 229 -21.30 67.01 -98.00
C PHE A 229 -21.29 68.54 -98.15
N VAL A 230 -20.57 69.26 -97.28
CA VAL A 230 -20.40 70.72 -97.37
C VAL A 230 -19.66 71.09 -98.67
N ALA A 231 -18.62 70.36 -99.04
CA ALA A 231 -17.91 70.55 -100.30
C ALA A 231 -18.83 70.30 -101.50
N GLU A 232 -19.59 69.20 -101.52
CA GLU A 232 -20.58 68.90 -102.56
C GLU A 232 -21.62 70.02 -102.66
N ARG A 233 -22.23 70.40 -101.53
CA ARG A 233 -23.20 71.51 -101.46
C ARG A 233 -22.62 72.80 -102.01
N LYS A 234 -21.38 73.15 -101.66
CA LYS A 234 -20.69 74.35 -102.18
C LYS A 234 -20.50 74.30 -103.69
N THR A 235 -20.09 73.15 -104.24
CA THR A 235 -19.98 72.98 -105.70
C THR A 235 -21.35 73.04 -106.40
N ARG A 236 -22.39 72.49 -105.78
CA ARG A 236 -23.76 72.50 -106.28
C ARG A 236 -24.34 73.91 -106.25
N GLU A 237 -24.15 74.66 -105.17
CA GLU A 237 -24.52 76.07 -105.05
C GLU A 237 -23.76 76.92 -106.07
N GLN A 238 -22.47 76.68 -106.31
CA GLN A 238 -21.72 77.35 -107.38
C GLN A 238 -22.32 77.08 -108.76
N LYS A 239 -22.62 75.80 -109.10
CA LYS A 239 -23.31 75.43 -110.35
C LYS A 239 -24.70 76.07 -110.44
N LEU A 240 -25.48 76.07 -109.36
CA LEU A 240 -26.79 76.73 -109.27
C LEU A 240 -26.68 78.25 -109.43
N THR A 241 -25.62 78.87 -108.92
CA THR A 241 -25.39 80.31 -109.07
C THR A 241 -24.99 80.63 -110.51
N GLN A 242 -24.20 79.76 -111.16
CA GLN A 242 -23.92 79.87 -112.60
C GLN A 242 -25.18 79.68 -113.45
N GLN A 243 -26.03 78.69 -113.13
CA GLN A 243 -27.32 78.49 -113.78
C GLN A 243 -28.28 79.65 -113.48
N LYS A 244 -28.34 80.18 -112.26
CA LYS A 244 -29.11 81.38 -111.90
C LYS A 244 -28.62 82.58 -112.69
N LYS A 245 -27.31 82.81 -112.84
CA LYS A 245 -26.80 83.87 -113.72
C LYS A 245 -27.20 83.67 -115.18
N MET A 246 -27.30 82.43 -115.66
CA MET A 246 -27.86 82.12 -116.99
C MET A 246 -29.39 82.34 -117.04
N ILE A 247 -30.13 81.96 -116.00
CA ILE A 247 -31.58 82.12 -115.88
C ILE A 247 -31.98 83.59 -115.67
N GLU A 248 -31.18 84.38 -114.96
CA GLU A 248 -31.33 85.81 -114.74
C GLU A 248 -31.04 86.57 -116.04
N LYS A 249 -30.10 86.07 -116.87
CA LYS A 249 -29.96 86.46 -118.29
C LYS A 249 -31.16 86.07 -119.15
N ILE A 250 -31.89 85.00 -118.81
CA ILE A 250 -33.11 84.57 -119.52
C ILE A 250 -34.35 85.35 -119.03
N HIS A 251 -34.41 85.74 -117.76
CA HIS A 251 -35.53 86.49 -117.16
C HIS A 251 -35.46 88.01 -117.34
N SER A 252 -34.36 88.57 -117.86
CA SER A 252 -34.41 89.91 -118.48
C SER A 252 -35.22 89.93 -119.79
N THR A 253 -35.73 88.79 -120.25
CA THR A 253 -36.61 88.63 -121.42
C THR A 253 -37.58 87.47 -121.21
N GLY A 254 -38.61 87.59 -120.36
CA GLY A 254 -39.69 86.58 -120.38
C GLY A 254 -40.54 86.47 -119.11
N SER A 255 -41.82 86.74 -119.31
CA SER A 255 -42.94 86.76 -118.37
C SER A 255 -43.50 85.37 -118.00
N GLU A 256 -44.08 85.30 -116.79
CA GLU A 256 -45.25 84.53 -116.32
C GLU A 256 -45.31 82.97 -116.27
N ARG A 257 -45.76 82.50 -115.08
CA ARG A 257 -46.80 81.47 -114.78
C ARG A 257 -46.46 80.03 -114.32
N HIS A 258 -47.08 79.67 -113.16
CA HIS A 258 -47.69 78.36 -112.74
C HIS A 258 -46.75 77.20 -112.31
N ARG A 259 -47.05 76.21 -111.43
CA ARG A 259 -48.08 75.84 -110.41
C ARG A 259 -47.64 74.48 -109.74
N ARG A 260 -48.10 74.22 -108.50
CA ARG A 260 -48.63 72.96 -107.87
C ARG A 260 -47.77 71.74 -107.41
N GLY A 261 -48.11 71.28 -106.19
CA GLY A 261 -48.41 69.87 -105.76
C GLY A 261 -47.29 69.11 -105.00
N ARG A 262 -47.47 68.14 -104.08
CA ARG A 262 -48.58 67.48 -103.32
C ARG A 262 -47.94 66.38 -102.41
N ARG A 263 -48.49 66.11 -101.18
CA ARG A 263 -48.78 64.81 -100.44
C ARG A 263 -47.73 63.64 -100.37
N ASP A 264 -47.72 62.64 -99.47
CA ASP A 264 -48.36 62.20 -98.20
C ASP A 264 -47.66 60.88 -97.74
N MET A 265 -47.97 60.43 -96.51
CA MET A 265 -48.20 59.03 -96.03
C MET A 265 -47.18 58.27 -95.16
N GLU A 266 -47.69 57.86 -94.00
CA GLU A 266 -47.18 56.93 -92.98
C GLU A 266 -47.71 55.50 -93.18
N PHE A 267 -47.11 54.50 -92.50
CA PHE A 267 -47.55 53.10 -92.44
C PHE A 267 -47.40 52.48 -91.02
N SER A 268 -48.26 51.49 -90.75
CA SER A 268 -48.58 50.83 -89.45
C SER A 268 -48.28 49.31 -89.48
N SER A 269 -48.08 48.65 -88.31
CA SER A 269 -48.73 47.34 -88.02
C SER A 269 -48.41 46.70 -86.65
N THR A 270 -49.43 46.00 -86.16
CA THR A 270 -49.63 45.22 -84.92
C THR A 270 -49.49 43.70 -85.18
N LEU A 271 -49.27 42.85 -84.16
CA LEU A 271 -49.71 41.43 -84.15
C LEU A 271 -49.75 40.80 -82.73
N VAL A 272 -50.73 39.89 -82.52
CA VAL A 272 -51.20 39.20 -81.30
C VAL A 272 -51.16 37.67 -81.53
N THR A 273 -50.97 36.82 -80.49
CA THR A 273 -51.56 35.45 -80.22
C THR A 273 -50.77 34.66 -79.09
N PRO A 274 -51.18 33.46 -78.56
CA PRO A 274 -52.18 33.18 -77.50
C PRO A 274 -51.79 32.12 -76.39
N GLU A 275 -52.76 31.73 -75.54
CA GLU A 275 -52.82 30.80 -74.35
C GLU A 275 -52.59 29.26 -74.55
N PRO A 276 -52.44 28.46 -73.44
CA PRO A 276 -53.11 27.14 -73.36
C PRO A 276 -53.62 26.59 -71.98
N GLN A 277 -54.31 25.43 -72.10
CA GLN A 277 -55.27 24.62 -71.31
C GLN A 277 -54.90 23.86 -69.99
N LYS A 278 -55.98 23.42 -69.30
CA LYS A 278 -56.14 22.56 -68.08
C LYS A 278 -55.73 21.07 -68.22
N GLY A 279 -55.23 20.46 -67.13
CA GLY A 279 -54.96 19.01 -66.96
C GLY A 279 -55.74 18.33 -65.80
N ARG A 280 -56.00 17.02 -65.95
CA ARG A 280 -56.88 16.10 -65.19
C ARG A 280 -56.39 15.73 -63.78
N MET A 281 -57.33 15.49 -62.84
CA MET A 281 -57.11 14.76 -61.57
C MET A 281 -57.20 13.24 -61.79
N GLN A 282 -56.38 12.49 -61.05
CA GLN A 282 -56.24 11.04 -61.09
C GLN A 282 -57.00 10.41 -59.90
N GLU A 283 -57.90 9.46 -60.17
CA GLU A 283 -58.67 8.71 -59.15
C GLU A 283 -57.80 7.58 -58.54
N VAL A 284 -57.82 7.45 -57.21
CA VAL A 284 -57.11 6.43 -56.43
C VAL A 284 -58.01 5.19 -56.28
N SER A 285 -57.50 3.99 -56.56
CA SER A 285 -58.26 2.73 -56.55
C SER A 285 -58.51 2.23 -55.11
N GLN A 286 -59.62 1.53 -54.88
CA GLN A 286 -60.03 1.04 -53.56
C GLN A 286 -59.05 0.01 -52.95
N ALA A 287 -58.35 -0.75 -53.80
CA ALA A 287 -57.29 -1.66 -53.38
C ALA A 287 -56.03 -0.92 -52.87
N ASP A 288 -55.75 0.29 -53.37
CA ASP A 288 -54.63 1.11 -52.90
C ASP A 288 -54.93 1.67 -51.50
N ILE A 289 -56.21 1.92 -51.19
CA ILE A 289 -56.66 2.40 -49.87
C ILE A 289 -56.52 1.29 -48.81
N GLU A 290 -56.93 0.05 -49.11
CA GLU A 290 -56.77 -1.09 -48.19
C GLU A 290 -55.30 -1.42 -47.94
N TYR A 291 -54.47 -1.47 -48.99
CA TYR A 291 -53.04 -1.68 -48.84
C TYR A 291 -52.37 -0.60 -47.98
N GLN A 292 -52.75 0.66 -48.17
CA GLN A 292 -52.21 1.77 -47.38
C GLN A 292 -52.68 1.73 -45.91
N ALA A 293 -53.89 1.24 -45.63
CA ALA A 293 -54.38 1.04 -44.27
C ALA A 293 -53.59 -0.06 -43.54
N ASP A 294 -53.34 -1.21 -44.19
CA ASP A 294 -52.57 -2.32 -43.61
C ASP A 294 -51.12 -1.93 -43.33
N VAL A 295 -50.46 -1.24 -44.26
CA VAL A 295 -49.09 -0.74 -44.07
C VAL A 295 -49.03 0.26 -42.91
N THR A 296 -50.02 1.15 -42.79
CA THR A 296 -50.08 2.11 -41.69
C THR A 296 -50.28 1.41 -40.35
N TYR A 297 -51.14 0.38 -40.30
CA TYR A 297 -51.36 -0.43 -39.10
C TYR A 297 -50.09 -1.15 -38.62
N ILE A 298 -49.35 -1.79 -39.55
CA ILE A 298 -48.10 -2.48 -39.23
C ILE A 298 -47.05 -1.48 -38.72
N VAL A 299 -46.93 -0.33 -39.38
CA VAL A 299 -46.00 0.73 -38.99
C VAL A 299 -46.31 1.27 -37.59
N ASP A 300 -47.58 1.55 -37.29
CA ASP A 300 -47.98 2.03 -35.97
C ASP A 300 -47.82 0.94 -34.88
N SER A 301 -48.07 -0.33 -35.21
CA SER A 301 -47.81 -1.45 -34.32
C SER A 301 -46.33 -1.55 -33.93
N VAL A 302 -45.43 -1.46 -34.92
CA VAL A 302 -43.97 -1.46 -34.68
C VAL A 302 -43.54 -0.21 -33.90
N LYS A 303 -44.07 0.96 -34.24
CA LYS A 303 -43.80 2.23 -33.56
C LYS A 303 -44.20 2.17 -32.07
N ASN A 304 -45.35 1.57 -31.77
CA ASN A 304 -45.84 1.37 -30.41
C ASN A 304 -44.99 0.34 -29.65
N ALA A 305 -44.63 -0.77 -30.28
CA ALA A 305 -43.80 -1.82 -29.67
C ALA A 305 -42.39 -1.31 -29.31
N VAL A 306 -41.81 -0.46 -30.16
CA VAL A 306 -40.46 0.09 -30.02
C VAL A 306 -40.46 1.42 -29.24
N GLN A 307 -41.64 1.91 -28.84
CA GLN A 307 -41.86 3.17 -28.11
C GLN A 307 -41.14 4.37 -28.74
N CYS A 308 -41.37 4.58 -30.05
CA CYS A 308 -40.81 5.71 -30.78
C CYS A 308 -41.90 6.63 -31.35
N SER A 309 -41.56 7.91 -31.55
CA SER A 309 -42.53 8.91 -32.02
C SER A 309 -42.57 9.01 -33.56
N HIS A 310 -41.43 8.78 -34.22
CA HIS A 310 -41.30 8.86 -35.67
C HIS A 310 -40.80 7.55 -36.28
N LEU A 311 -41.21 7.27 -37.52
CA LEU A 311 -40.80 6.08 -38.28
C LEU A 311 -39.27 5.97 -38.43
N TRP A 312 -38.62 7.12 -38.64
CA TRP A 312 -37.17 7.22 -38.81
C TRP A 312 -36.38 6.78 -37.56
N ASP A 313 -37.01 6.77 -36.39
CA ASP A 313 -36.38 6.42 -35.12
C ASP A 313 -36.36 4.91 -34.86
N ILE A 314 -37.15 4.12 -35.60
CA ILE A 314 -37.30 2.66 -35.39
C ILE A 314 -35.95 1.96 -35.53
N ALA A 315 -35.20 2.26 -36.59
CA ALA A 315 -33.89 1.66 -36.84
C ALA A 315 -32.87 2.02 -35.73
N GLY A 316 -32.90 3.27 -35.27
CA GLY A 316 -32.04 3.73 -34.18
C GLY A 316 -32.35 3.06 -32.84
N ARG A 317 -33.63 2.83 -32.53
CA ARG A 317 -34.08 2.14 -31.32
C ARG A 317 -33.69 0.67 -31.31
N PHE A 318 -33.86 -0.05 -32.42
CA PHE A 318 -33.39 -1.43 -32.54
C PHE A 318 -31.87 -1.54 -32.40
N LEU A 319 -31.12 -0.60 -32.96
CA LEU A 319 -29.66 -0.56 -32.79
C LEU A 319 -29.27 -0.30 -31.33
N ALA A 320 -29.95 0.64 -30.65
CA ALA A 320 -29.73 0.91 -29.23
C ALA A 320 -30.09 -0.30 -28.35
N GLN A 321 -31.19 -0.99 -28.65
CA GLN A 321 -31.58 -2.22 -27.95
C GLN A 321 -30.55 -3.34 -28.15
N LYS A 322 -30.05 -3.53 -29.37
CA LYS A 322 -28.99 -4.49 -29.68
C LYS A 322 -27.71 -4.18 -28.91
N ASN A 323 -27.26 -2.93 -28.90
CA ASN A 323 -26.08 -2.51 -28.14
C ASN A 323 -26.27 -2.72 -26.63
N THR A 324 -27.47 -2.45 -26.11
CA THR A 324 -27.80 -2.68 -24.71
C THR A 324 -27.77 -4.17 -24.37
N GLN A 325 -28.30 -5.01 -25.25
CA GLN A 325 -28.25 -6.47 -25.11
C GLN A 325 -26.81 -6.99 -25.13
N GLU A 326 -25.98 -6.54 -26.07
CA GLU A 326 -24.56 -6.91 -26.16
C GLU A 326 -23.79 -6.50 -24.90
N ASN A 327 -24.03 -5.29 -24.39
CA ASN A 327 -23.44 -4.82 -23.13
C ASN A 327 -23.88 -5.67 -21.93
N LEU A 328 -25.15 -6.03 -21.82
CA LEU A 328 -25.65 -6.89 -20.73
C LEU A 328 -25.05 -8.30 -20.80
N LEU A 329 -24.91 -8.87 -22.01
CA LEU A 329 -24.25 -10.16 -22.20
C LEU A 329 -22.77 -10.10 -21.79
N GLN A 330 -22.08 -9.01 -22.12
CA GLN A 330 -20.69 -8.79 -21.72
C GLN A 330 -20.55 -8.67 -20.20
N GLN A 331 -21.41 -7.87 -19.56
CA GLN A 331 -21.45 -7.77 -18.08
C GLN A 331 -21.73 -9.12 -17.44
N THR A 332 -22.64 -9.92 -18.00
CA THR A 332 -22.95 -11.25 -17.47
C THR A 332 -21.73 -12.16 -17.50
N LYS A 333 -20.94 -12.14 -18.59
CA LYS A 333 -19.67 -12.89 -18.68
C LYS A 333 -18.65 -12.41 -17.65
N GLU A 334 -18.50 -11.10 -17.47
CA GLU A 334 -17.58 -10.52 -16.49
C GLU A 334 -17.95 -10.92 -15.04
N TYR A 335 -19.24 -10.87 -14.71
CA TYR A 335 -19.72 -11.33 -13.40
C TYR A 335 -19.52 -12.83 -13.21
N GLU A 336 -19.73 -13.64 -14.24
CA GLU A 336 -19.50 -15.09 -14.16
C GLU A 336 -18.01 -15.42 -13.95
N GLN A 337 -17.12 -14.69 -14.63
CA GLN A 337 -15.67 -14.82 -14.45
C GLN A 337 -15.24 -14.41 -13.04
N LYS A 338 -15.72 -13.26 -12.56
CA LYS A 338 -15.46 -12.81 -11.18
C LYS A 338 -15.99 -13.78 -10.13
N ARG A 339 -17.14 -14.41 -10.39
CA ARG A 339 -17.68 -15.47 -9.51
C ARG A 339 -16.75 -16.67 -9.43
N LYS A 340 -16.22 -17.14 -10.58
CA LYS A 340 -15.25 -18.25 -10.64
C LYS A 340 -13.94 -17.91 -9.91
N GLU A 341 -13.44 -16.69 -10.05
CA GLU A 341 -12.23 -16.22 -9.34
C GLU A 341 -12.44 -16.19 -7.82
N LEU A 342 -13.58 -15.66 -7.36
CA LEU A 342 -13.93 -15.64 -5.94
C LEU A 342 -14.11 -17.04 -5.36
N GLU A 343 -14.73 -17.95 -6.11
CA GLU A 343 -14.89 -19.35 -5.72
C GLU A 343 -13.53 -20.06 -5.56
N ALA A 344 -12.60 -19.82 -6.49
CA ALA A 344 -11.24 -20.34 -6.40
C ALA A 344 -10.45 -19.75 -5.22
N LEU A 345 -10.63 -18.46 -4.93
CA LEU A 345 -10.03 -17.81 -3.75
C LEU A 345 -10.56 -18.41 -2.45
N LEU A 346 -11.88 -18.63 -2.38
CA LEU A 346 -12.53 -19.23 -1.21
C LEU A 346 -11.99 -20.64 -0.94
N GLN A 347 -11.86 -21.47 -1.97
CA GLN A 347 -11.25 -22.79 -1.85
C GLN A 347 -9.79 -22.74 -1.34
N LYS A 348 -8.99 -21.77 -1.79
CA LYS A 348 -7.61 -21.57 -1.28
C LYS A 348 -7.60 -21.18 0.19
N LEU A 349 -8.46 -20.25 0.60
CA LEU A 349 -8.55 -19.81 2.00
C LEU A 349 -9.05 -20.92 2.91
N ASP A 350 -9.98 -21.77 2.45
CA ASP A 350 -10.43 -22.95 3.20
C ASP A 350 -9.31 -23.98 3.40
N LEU A 351 -8.47 -24.20 2.38
CA LEU A 351 -7.28 -25.04 2.49
C LEU A 351 -6.27 -24.47 3.49
N GLU A 352 -6.00 -23.17 3.42
CA GLU A 352 -5.09 -22.48 4.36
C GLU A 352 -5.62 -22.55 5.80
N ARG A 353 -6.93 -22.33 5.99
CA ARG A 353 -7.58 -22.48 7.28
C ARG A 353 -7.49 -23.91 7.81
N ALA A 354 -7.66 -24.92 6.95
CA ALA A 354 -7.50 -26.31 7.34
C ALA A 354 -6.05 -26.58 7.76
N LEU A 355 -5.06 -26.12 6.98
CA LEU A 355 -3.65 -26.25 7.34
C LEU A 355 -3.36 -25.60 8.69
N LEU A 356 -3.80 -24.37 8.94
CA LEU A 356 -3.61 -23.69 10.22
C LEU A 356 -4.28 -24.42 11.38
N LYS A 357 -5.47 -25.00 11.17
CA LYS A 357 -6.17 -25.82 12.18
C LYS A 357 -5.40 -27.10 12.52
N PHE A 358 -4.73 -27.73 11.56
CA PHE A 358 -3.94 -28.94 11.78
C PHE A 358 -2.49 -28.65 12.25
N HIS A 359 -1.95 -27.48 11.94
CA HIS A 359 -0.63 -27.02 12.41
C HIS A 359 -0.70 -26.28 13.76
N GLN A 360 -1.89 -26.06 14.32
CA GLN A 360 -2.04 -25.72 15.74
C GLN A 360 -1.54 -26.90 16.59
N ASN A 361 -0.29 -26.77 17.00
CA ASN A 361 0.57 -27.75 17.65
C ASN A 361 -0.10 -28.43 18.87
N PRO A 362 -0.18 -29.78 18.94
CA PRO A 362 -0.57 -30.51 20.15
C PRO A 362 0.49 -30.50 21.27
N ASN A 363 1.57 -29.70 21.16
CA ASN A 363 2.75 -29.78 22.02
C ASN A 363 2.87 -28.72 23.13
N VAL A 364 1.87 -27.88 23.38
CA VAL A 364 1.99 -26.84 24.43
C VAL A 364 1.70 -27.38 25.85
N ASN A 365 1.26 -28.64 26.01
CA ASN A 365 0.86 -29.19 27.32
C ASN A 365 1.73 -30.33 27.89
N ARG A 366 2.98 -30.54 27.43
CA ARG A 366 3.82 -31.66 27.93
C ARG A 366 4.98 -31.32 28.86
N TYR A 367 5.16 -30.07 29.29
CA TYR A 367 6.19 -29.73 30.27
C TYR A 367 5.60 -29.08 31.54
N ARG A 368 4.90 -29.90 32.32
CA ARG A 368 4.65 -29.62 33.75
C ARG A 368 4.45 -30.91 34.53
N ARG A 369 5.52 -31.69 34.66
CA ARG A 369 5.69 -32.64 35.75
C ARG A 369 7.19 -32.95 35.89
N GLY A 370 7.78 -32.37 36.93
CA GLY A 370 9.17 -32.50 37.36
C GLY A 370 9.31 -31.78 38.68
#